data_AF-A0A2C4NY32-F1
#
_entry.id   AF-A0A2C4NY32-F1
#
_cell.length_a   1.000
_cell.length_b   1.000
_cell.length_c   1.000
_cell.angle_alpha   90.00
_cell.angle_beta   90.00
_cell.angle_gamma   90.00
#
_symmetry.space_group_name_H-M   'P 1'
#
loop_
_entity.id
_entity.type
_entity.pdbx_description
1 polymer ?
#
loop_
_entity_poly.entity_id
_entity_poly.type
_entity_poly.pdbx_seq_one_letter_code
_entity_poly.pdbx_strand_id
1 'polypeptide(L)'
;MAISENEVKRLNLSMPVANDVKLGDIIKTLQESSGGSINVTWSDVSNKPSTFPPATHTHTIANITDLQNTLNGKLAASKVATQPNSVATDITGLVSDFNSLLTKLRSAGIMS
;
A
#
# COMPACT_ATOMS: atom_id res chain seq x y z
N MET A 1 -7.28 -16.36 41.20
CA MET A 1 -6.34 -17.09 42.08
C MET A 1 -7.05 -18.36 42.49
N ALA A 2 -6.43 -19.53 42.27
CA ALA A 2 -7.05 -20.79 42.65
C ALA A 2 -7.19 -20.91 44.18
N ILE A 3 -8.13 -21.72 44.65
CA ILE A 3 -8.32 -22.03 46.07
C ILE A 3 -7.06 -22.63 46.70
N SER A 4 -6.81 -22.32 47.97
CA SER A 4 -5.65 -22.79 48.71
C SER A 4 -5.73 -24.30 49.03
N GLU A 5 -4.58 -24.93 49.31
CA GLU A 5 -4.55 -26.36 49.66
C GLU A 5 -5.38 -26.71 50.90
N ASN A 6 -5.47 -25.78 51.86
CA ASN A 6 -6.31 -25.96 53.04
C ASN A 6 -7.80 -25.90 52.69
N GLU A 7 -8.21 -25.07 51.74
CA GLU A 7 -9.58 -25.03 51.24
C GLU A 7 -9.93 -26.28 50.45
N VAL A 8 -9.01 -26.78 49.62
CA VAL A 8 -9.16 -28.05 48.89
C VAL A 8 -9.42 -29.21 49.86
N LYS A 9 -8.59 -29.36 50.89
CA LYS A 9 -8.75 -30.41 51.91
C LYS A 9 -10.09 -30.28 52.65
N ARG A 10 -10.47 -29.06 53.03
CA ARG A 10 -11.75 -28.79 53.71
C ARG A 10 -12.96 -29.12 52.81
N LEU A 11 -12.89 -28.82 51.52
CA LEU A 11 -13.95 -29.13 50.56
C LEU A 11 -14.08 -30.63 50.32
N ASN A 12 -12.96 -31.34 50.20
CA ASN A 12 -12.96 -32.80 50.08
C ASN A 12 -13.59 -33.46 51.31
N LEU A 13 -13.37 -32.95 52.53
CA LEU A 13 -13.95 -33.53 53.75
C LEU A 13 -15.32 -32.98 54.14
N SER A 14 -15.93 -32.12 53.31
CA SER A 14 -17.19 -31.42 53.67
C SER A 14 -18.42 -32.33 53.70
N MET A 15 -18.41 -33.42 52.93
CA MET A 15 -19.45 -34.46 52.90
C MET A 15 -18.86 -35.76 52.30
N PRO A 16 -19.43 -36.95 52.59
CA PRO A 16 -18.89 -38.23 52.11
C PRO A 16 -18.68 -38.24 50.59
N VAL A 17 -19.69 -37.80 49.84
CA VAL A 17 -19.65 -37.74 48.38
C VAL A 17 -18.57 -36.77 47.86
N ALA A 18 -18.30 -35.66 48.55
CA ALA A 18 -17.26 -34.72 48.15
C ALA A 18 -15.85 -35.29 48.33
N ASN A 19 -15.68 -36.18 49.32
CA ASN A 19 -14.42 -36.90 49.54
C ASN A 19 -14.21 -37.98 48.48
N ASP A 20 -15.28 -38.67 48.08
CA ASP A 20 -15.23 -39.72 47.07
C ASP A 20 -14.90 -39.16 45.69
N VAL A 21 -15.51 -38.03 45.33
CA VAL A 21 -15.27 -37.37 44.03
C VAL A 21 -14.10 -36.40 44.03
N LYS A 22 -13.47 -36.14 45.18
CA LYS A 22 -12.39 -35.16 45.33
C LYS A 22 -12.78 -33.77 44.81
N LEU A 23 -13.91 -33.27 45.28
CA LEU A 23 -14.53 -32.03 44.80
C LEU A 23 -13.60 -30.80 44.88
N GLY A 24 -12.81 -30.68 45.93
CA GLY A 24 -11.82 -29.62 46.09
C GLY A 24 -10.74 -29.65 45.00
N ASP A 25 -10.28 -30.83 44.60
CA ASP A 25 -9.25 -31.00 43.57
C ASP A 25 -9.80 -30.64 42.17
N ILE A 26 -11.06 -31.01 41.91
CA ILE A 26 -11.77 -30.63 40.68
C ILE A 26 -11.90 -29.11 40.58
N ILE A 27 -12.35 -28.45 41.65
CA ILE A 27 -12.53 -26.99 41.67
C ILE A 27 -11.19 -26.27 41.51
N LYS A 28 -10.13 -26.74 42.20
CA LYS A 28 -8.78 -26.18 42.05
C LYS A 28 -8.30 -26.27 40.61
N THR A 29 -8.44 -27.45 40.00
CA THR A 29 -8.05 -27.70 38.61
C THR A 29 -8.81 -26.79 37.64
N LEU A 30 -10.12 -26.56 37.85
CA LEU A 30 -10.90 -25.66 37.00
C LEU A 30 -10.51 -24.17 37.15
N GLN A 31 -10.10 -23.75 38.35
CA GLN A 31 -9.65 -22.38 38.59
C GLN A 31 -8.20 -22.14 38.12
N GLU A 32 -7.37 -23.19 38.12
CA GLU A 32 -6.03 -23.21 37.54
C GLU A 32 -6.06 -23.39 36.02
N SER A 33 -7.12 -24.02 35.50
CA SER A 33 -7.48 -24.07 34.09
C SER A 33 -7.93 -22.67 33.65
N SER A 34 -6.95 -21.78 33.52
CA SER A 34 -7.07 -20.59 32.70
C SER A 34 -7.43 -21.07 31.30
N GLY A 35 -8.73 -21.00 30.95
CA GLY A 35 -9.25 -21.38 29.64
C GLY A 35 -8.27 -20.89 28.58
N GLY A 36 -7.57 -21.84 27.96
CA GLY A 36 -6.25 -21.60 27.39
C GLY A 36 -6.26 -20.41 26.45
N SER A 37 -5.25 -19.55 26.55
CA SER A 37 -5.03 -18.50 25.56
C SER A 37 -4.98 -19.15 24.17
N ILE A 38 -6.02 -18.92 23.36
CA ILE A 38 -6.03 -19.42 21.98
C ILE A 38 -5.19 -18.45 21.16
N ASN A 39 -3.93 -18.81 20.98
CA ASN A 39 -3.01 -18.10 20.10
C ASN A 39 -3.19 -18.61 18.66
N VAL A 40 -3.98 -17.90 17.85
CA VAL A 40 -4.15 -18.21 16.43
C VAL A 40 -2.99 -17.62 15.63
N THR A 41 -2.20 -18.48 15.03
CA THR A 41 -1.09 -18.15 14.14
C THR A 41 -1.49 -18.28 12.67
N TRP A 42 -0.64 -17.77 11.77
CA TRP A 42 -0.84 -17.99 10.33
C TRP A 42 -0.85 -19.48 9.95
N SER A 43 -0.19 -20.34 10.74
CA SER A 43 -0.19 -21.80 10.52
C SER A 43 -1.58 -22.42 10.68
N ASP A 44 -2.43 -21.83 11.53
CA ASP A 44 -3.77 -22.34 11.86
C ASP A 44 -4.81 -22.07 10.76
N VAL A 45 -4.51 -21.16 9.82
CA VAL A 45 -5.39 -20.87 8.68
C VAL A 45 -5.34 -22.03 7.68
N SER A 46 -6.42 -22.81 7.62
CA SER A 46 -6.62 -23.86 6.63
C SER A 46 -6.93 -23.28 5.25
N ASN A 47 -6.62 -24.02 4.17
CA ASN A 47 -6.87 -23.61 2.77
C ASN A 47 -6.27 -22.27 2.35
N LYS A 48 -5.25 -21.77 3.06
CA LYS A 48 -4.49 -20.59 2.63
C LYS A 48 -3.74 -20.89 1.32
N PRO A 49 -3.68 -19.93 0.38
CA PRO A 49 -2.85 -20.08 -0.81
C PRO A 49 -1.38 -20.34 -0.43
N SER A 50 -0.74 -21.33 -1.06
CA SER A 50 0.69 -21.60 -0.89
C SER A 50 1.57 -20.60 -1.66
N THR A 51 0.99 -19.92 -2.64
CA THR A 51 1.62 -18.87 -3.42
C THR A 51 0.62 -17.73 -3.64
N PHE A 52 1.16 -16.51 -3.74
CA PHE A 52 0.41 -15.32 -4.13
C PHE A 52 0.99 -14.82 -5.45
N PRO A 53 0.70 -15.50 -6.58
CA PRO A 53 1.25 -15.09 -7.86
C PRO A 53 0.73 -13.70 -8.22
N PRO A 54 1.59 -12.77 -8.67
CA PRO A 54 1.13 -11.47 -9.12
C PRO A 54 0.24 -11.64 -10.36
N ALA A 55 -0.86 -10.90 -10.41
CA ALA A 55 -1.71 -10.83 -11.58
C ALA A 55 -1.26 -9.68 -12.50
N THR A 56 -1.29 -9.93 -13.81
CA THR A 56 -1.11 -8.87 -14.80
C THR A 56 -2.23 -7.83 -14.64
N HIS A 57 -1.85 -6.57 -14.63
CA HIS A 57 -2.80 -5.45 -14.60
C HIS A 57 -2.36 -4.36 -15.58
N THR A 58 -3.28 -3.45 -15.90
CA THR A 58 -3.02 -2.34 -16.82
C THR A 58 -3.39 -1.00 -16.18
N HIS A 59 -2.70 0.06 -16.60
CA HIS A 59 -3.01 1.42 -16.22
C HIS A 59 -3.50 2.20 -17.45
N THR A 60 -4.61 2.90 -17.29
CA THR A 60 -5.05 3.92 -18.25
C THR A 60 -4.31 5.23 -17.97
N ILE A 61 -4.27 6.15 -18.95
CA ILE A 61 -3.70 7.49 -18.75
C ILE A 61 -4.36 8.21 -17.57
N ALA A 62 -5.68 8.04 -17.39
CA ALA A 62 -6.44 8.61 -16.28
C ALA A 62 -6.01 8.11 -14.89
N ASN A 63 -5.24 7.02 -14.82
CA ASN A 63 -4.71 6.51 -13.55
C ASN A 63 -3.41 7.21 -13.12
N ILE A 64 -2.79 7.99 -14.01
CA ILE A 64 -1.53 8.68 -13.73
C ILE A 64 -1.81 10.17 -13.72
N THR A 65 -1.86 10.73 -12.51
CA THR A 65 -2.03 12.17 -12.28
C THR A 65 -1.02 12.96 -13.12
N ASP A 66 -1.50 13.96 -13.84
CA ASP A 66 -0.72 14.88 -14.68
C ASP A 66 0.06 14.31 -15.86
N LEU A 67 -0.10 13.02 -16.20
CA LEU A 67 0.58 12.44 -17.35
C LEU A 67 0.21 13.19 -18.65
N GLN A 68 -1.08 13.44 -18.87
CA GLN A 68 -1.54 14.14 -20.07
C GLN A 68 -0.99 15.57 -20.16
N ASN A 69 -0.95 16.30 -19.03
CA ASN A 69 -0.41 17.65 -18.97
C ASN A 69 1.09 17.67 -19.29
N THR A 70 1.84 16.72 -18.73
CA THR A 70 3.28 16.57 -18.94
C THR A 70 3.60 16.25 -20.41
N LEU A 71 2.84 15.33 -21.02
CA LEU A 71 2.99 15.00 -22.43
C LEU A 71 2.65 16.19 -23.34
N ASN A 72 1.58 16.93 -23.02
CA ASN A 72 1.22 18.15 -23.75
C ASN A 72 2.31 19.22 -23.65
N GLY A 73 2.94 19.39 -22.48
CA GLY A 73 4.07 20.31 -22.31
C GLY A 73 5.27 19.95 -23.19
N LYS A 74 5.61 18.65 -23.28
CA LYS A 74 6.66 18.16 -24.18
C LYS A 74 6.30 18.39 -25.67
N LEU A 75 5.04 18.19 -26.04
CA LEU A 75 4.58 18.41 -27.41
C LEU A 75 4.57 19.91 -27.79
N ALA A 76 4.21 20.79 -26.85
CA ALA A 76 4.26 22.23 -27.07
C ALA A 76 5.69 22.73 -27.33
N ALA A 77 6.69 22.16 -26.65
CA ALA A 77 8.09 22.43 -26.98
C ALA A 77 8.44 21.98 -28.43
N SER A 78 7.82 20.90 -28.93
CA SER A 78 8.09 20.37 -30.28
C SER A 78 7.31 21.05 -31.42
N LYS A 79 6.21 21.77 -31.15
CA LYS A 79 5.50 22.54 -32.18
C LYS A 79 6.21 23.89 -32.34
N VAL A 80 6.89 24.08 -33.48
CA VAL A 80 7.49 25.36 -33.87
C VAL A 80 6.45 26.48 -33.68
N ALA A 81 6.77 27.46 -32.83
CA ALA A 81 5.95 28.65 -32.65
C ALA A 81 5.65 29.27 -34.04
N THR A 82 4.39 29.64 -34.30
CA THR A 82 3.96 30.21 -35.58
C THR A 82 4.97 31.25 -36.09
N GLN A 83 5.54 31.02 -37.26
CA GLN A 83 6.43 31.97 -37.94
C GLN A 83 5.67 32.57 -39.13
N PRO A 84 5.43 33.88 -39.15
CA PRO A 84 4.86 34.53 -40.33
C PRO A 84 5.82 34.43 -41.51
N ASN A 85 5.26 34.44 -42.72
CA ASN A 85 6.04 34.57 -43.95
C ASN A 85 6.83 35.87 -43.91
N SER A 86 8.06 35.85 -44.41
CA SER A 86 8.86 37.06 -44.56
C SER A 86 8.18 37.99 -45.56
N VAL A 87 8.10 39.27 -45.19
CA VAL A 87 7.66 40.36 -46.05
C VAL A 87 8.79 41.36 -46.31
N ALA A 88 10.03 40.96 -45.99
CA ALA A 88 11.21 41.80 -46.14
C ALA A 88 11.45 42.15 -47.61
N THR A 89 11.66 43.43 -47.88
CA THR A 89 12.01 43.94 -49.21
C THR A 89 13.51 44.16 -49.38
N ASP A 90 14.30 43.90 -48.33
CA ASP A 90 15.76 44.06 -48.32
C ASP A 90 16.45 42.93 -47.52
N ILE A 91 17.78 42.89 -47.61
CA ILE A 91 18.62 41.88 -46.95
C ILE A 91 18.54 42.03 -45.42
N THR A 92 18.48 43.26 -44.93
CA THR A 92 18.41 43.56 -43.49
C THR A 92 17.16 42.95 -42.86
N GLY A 93 15.99 43.09 -43.49
CA GLY A 93 14.75 42.47 -43.05
C GLY A 93 14.80 40.95 -43.11
N LEU A 94 15.37 40.37 -44.17
CA LEU A 94 15.51 38.92 -44.30
C LEU A 94 16.38 38.32 -43.18
N VAL A 95 17.50 38.97 -42.86
CA VAL A 95 18.38 38.54 -41.77
C VAL A 95 17.66 38.63 -40.41
N SER A 96 16.84 39.67 -40.21
CA SER A 96 16.03 39.82 -38.99
C SER A 96 15.00 38.69 -38.84
N ASP A 97 14.25 38.41 -39.90
CA ASP A 97 13.24 37.35 -39.91
C ASP A 97 13.87 35.96 -39.69
N PHE A 98 15.02 35.72 -40.33
CA PHE A 98 15.76 34.47 -40.17
C PHE A 98 16.29 34.29 -38.74
N ASN A 99 16.90 35.32 -38.15
CA ASN A 99 17.36 35.27 -36.76
C ASN A 99 16.21 35.07 -35.76
N SER A 100 15.03 35.62 -36.06
CA SER A 100 13.81 35.38 -35.28
C SER A 100 13.37 33.92 -35.34
N LEU A 101 13.39 33.31 -36.52
CA LEU A 101 13.12 31.87 -36.68
C LEU A 101 14.15 31.01 -35.93
N LEU A 102 15.44 31.30 -36.07
CA LEU A 102 16.50 30.57 -35.36
C LEU A 102 16.29 30.61 -33.85
N THR A 103 15.97 31.79 -33.30
CA THR A 103 15.66 31.94 -31.87
C THR A 103 14.50 31.04 -31.46
N LYS A 104 13.39 31.05 -32.22
CA LYS A 104 12.23 30.19 -31.95
C LYS A 104 12.59 28.71 -31.98
N LEU A 105 13.39 28.27 -32.96
CA LEU A 105 13.81 26.87 -33.09
C LEU A 105 14.74 26.43 -31.95
N ARG A 106 15.62 27.31 -31.47
CA ARG A 106 16.50 27.06 -30.32
C ARG A 106 15.71 27.02 -29.02
N SER A 107 14.77 27.94 -28.81
CA SER A 107 13.87 27.93 -27.64
C SER A 107 12.96 26.70 -27.61
N ALA A 108 12.57 26.19 -28.78
CA ALA A 108 11.84 24.93 -28.94
C ALA A 108 12.72 23.67 -28.76
N GLY A 109 14.05 23.83 -28.65
CA GLY A 109 14.99 22.70 -28.53
C GLY A 109 15.13 21.86 -29.81
N ILE A 110 14.71 22.39 -30.96
CA ILE A 110 14.76 21.70 -32.26
C ILE A 110 16.16 21.78 -32.88
N MET A 111 16.91 22.85 -32.56
CA MET A 111 18.30 23.02 -33.01
C MET A 111 19.15 23.66 -31.92
N SER A 112 20.44 23.32 -31.88
CA SER A 112 21.46 23.84 -30.95
C SER A 112 22.22 25.03 -31.53
#